data_AF-A0A9P9DAA9-F1
#
_entry.id   AF-A0A9P9DAA9-F1
#
_cell.length_a   1.000
_cell.length_b   1.000
_cell.length_c   1.000
_cell.angle_alpha   90.00
_cell.angle_beta   90.00
_cell.angle_gamma   90.00
#
_symmetry.space_group_name_H-M   'P 1'
#
loop_
_entity.id
_entity.type
_entity.pdbx_description
1 polymer ?
#
loop_
_entity_poly.entity_id
_entity_poly.type
_entity_poly.pdbx_seq_one_letter_code
_entity_poly.pdbx_strand_id
1 'polypeptide(L)'
;MTTDGRQKFGGGSNQARAIAIAAKTYALDRLPGLHAHEWGYHSDNGQIWQEGDAIEGYGSFRLGETVGCSVDIASGIRLFTREGVRNEGFDLKGIKGRLYPVVLFRGYTPDSLEIETNFTGKERPFKYVPGVAR
;
A
#
# COMPACT_ATOMS: atom_id res chain seq x y z
N MET A 1 -5.52 10.96 -5.12
CA MET A 1 -4.26 10.52 -5.77
C MET A 1 -4.26 9.00 -5.76
N THR A 2 -4.04 8.36 -6.91
CA THR A 2 -3.96 6.90 -7.04
C THR A 2 -2.54 6.51 -7.41
N THR A 3 -2.01 5.46 -6.81
CA THR A 3 -0.70 4.91 -7.12
C THR A 3 -0.80 3.40 -7.23
N ASP A 4 -0.17 2.77 -8.22
CA ASP A 4 -0.09 1.31 -8.31
C ASP A 4 1.33 0.81 -8.64
N GLY A 5 1.68 -0.41 -8.20
CA GLY A 5 2.98 -0.99 -8.49
C GLY A 5 3.03 -2.51 -8.59
N ARG A 6 3.90 -3.04 -9.45
CA ARG A 6 4.15 -4.47 -9.72
C ARG A 6 5.47 -4.90 -9.08
N GLN A 7 5.53 -6.12 -8.56
CA GLN A 7 6.71 -6.66 -7.87
C GLN A 7 7.12 -8.02 -8.43
N LYS A 8 8.40 -8.37 -8.60
CA LYS A 8 8.85 -9.73 -8.99
C LYS A 8 10.01 -10.26 -8.13
N PHE A 9 10.00 -11.59 -7.87
CA PHE A 9 10.99 -12.50 -7.22
C PHE A 9 11.05 -12.73 -5.68
N GLY A 10 11.66 -13.88 -5.30
CA GLY A 10 11.20 -14.93 -4.38
C GLY A 10 11.28 -14.76 -2.85
N GLY A 11 10.55 -15.65 -2.14
CA GLY A 11 10.14 -15.53 -0.74
C GLY A 11 10.98 -16.27 0.31
N GLY A 12 11.19 -15.64 1.47
CA GLY A 12 11.68 -16.21 2.73
C GLY A 12 10.91 -15.66 3.96
N SER A 13 10.87 -16.39 5.07
CA SER A 13 9.95 -16.19 6.23
C SER A 13 10.15 -14.92 7.07
N ASN A 14 11.08 -14.03 6.72
CA ASN A 14 11.29 -12.72 7.37
C ASN A 14 11.14 -11.54 6.40
N GLN A 15 10.60 -11.82 5.21
CA GLN A 15 10.46 -10.85 4.16
C GLN A 15 9.11 -10.15 4.19
N ALA A 16 9.13 -8.83 4.13
CA ALA A 16 7.92 -8.04 4.04
C ALA A 16 8.06 -6.99 2.94
N ARG A 17 7.00 -6.80 2.18
CA ARG A 17 6.82 -5.72 1.21
C ARG A 17 5.61 -4.93 1.69
N ALA A 18 5.68 -3.62 1.63
CA ALA A 18 4.58 -2.77 2.03
C ALA A 18 4.40 -1.59 1.09
N ILE A 19 3.13 -1.22 0.89
CA ILE A 19 2.77 0.08 0.32
C ILE A 19 2.03 0.90 1.38
N ALA A 20 2.29 2.20 1.38
CA ALA A 20 1.78 3.08 2.41
C ALA A 20 1.62 4.53 1.92
N ILE A 21 0.93 5.32 2.74
CA ILE A 21 1.08 6.77 2.77
C ILE A 21 1.33 7.14 4.22
N ALA A 22 2.16 8.16 4.42
CA ALA A 22 2.49 8.65 5.74
C ALA A 22 2.80 10.14 5.71
N ALA A 23 2.77 10.78 6.88
CA ALA A 23 3.28 12.13 7.05
C ALA A 23 4.81 12.18 6.90
N LYS A 24 5.36 13.40 6.76
CA LYS A 24 6.81 13.64 6.64
C LYS A 24 7.63 13.07 7.81
N THR A 25 7.02 12.88 8.96
CA THR A 25 7.65 12.37 10.20
C THR A 25 7.88 10.86 10.20
N TYR A 26 7.47 10.15 9.14
CA TYR A 26 7.67 8.72 8.99
C TYR A 26 9.15 8.32 9.07
N ALA A 27 9.46 7.30 9.87
CA ALA A 27 10.79 6.71 9.98
C ALA A 27 11.00 5.62 8.92
N LEU A 28 12.07 5.72 8.14
CA LEU A 28 12.33 4.84 6.97
C LEU A 28 12.88 3.45 7.34
N ASP A 29 13.14 3.19 8.62
CA ASP A 29 13.80 1.99 9.14
C ASP A 29 12.83 0.92 9.69
N ARG A 30 11.52 1.15 9.59
CA ARG A 30 10.46 0.26 10.10
C ARG A 30 9.32 0.07 9.11
N LEU A 31 8.45 -0.91 9.36
CA LEU A 31 7.22 -1.08 8.56
C LEU A 31 6.25 0.09 8.78
N PRO A 32 5.53 0.52 7.73
CA PRO A 32 4.62 1.67 7.81
C PRO A 32 3.29 1.33 8.47
N GLY A 33 2.69 2.30 9.18
CA GLY A 33 1.35 2.17 9.77
C GLY A 33 1.35 1.87 11.26
N LEU A 34 2.54 1.78 11.88
CA LEU A 34 2.70 1.43 13.29
C LEU A 34 2.57 2.64 14.23
N HIS A 35 2.56 3.86 13.68
CA HIS A 35 2.49 5.10 14.46
C HIS A 35 1.56 6.13 13.81
N ALA A 36 1.23 7.17 14.57
CA ALA A 36 0.33 8.24 14.15
C ALA A 36 0.69 8.82 12.78
N HIS A 37 -0.35 9.07 11.97
CA HIS A 37 -0.25 9.60 10.62
C HIS A 37 0.49 8.69 9.62
N GLU A 38 0.42 7.40 9.86
CA GLU A 38 0.93 6.36 8.97
C GLU A 38 -0.19 5.35 8.71
N TRP A 39 -0.35 4.91 7.46
CA TRP A 39 -1.15 3.72 7.19
C TRP A 39 -0.49 2.85 6.11
N GLY A 40 -0.43 1.55 6.36
CA GLY A 40 0.34 0.59 5.57
C GLY A 40 -0.43 -0.67 5.26
N TYR A 41 -0.10 -1.30 4.13
CA TYR A 41 -0.60 -2.62 3.76
C TYR A 41 0.60 -3.55 3.61
N HIS A 42 0.67 -4.60 4.42
CA HIS A 42 1.84 -5.47 4.49
C HIS A 42 1.60 -6.80 3.78
N SER A 43 2.60 -7.28 3.04
CA SER A 43 2.49 -8.52 2.25
C SER A 43 2.62 -9.79 3.07
N ASP A 44 3.36 -9.75 4.18
CA ASP A 44 3.74 -10.91 4.99
C ASP A 44 2.54 -11.52 5.71
N ASN A 45 1.67 -10.69 6.28
CA ASN A 45 0.45 -11.12 6.98
C ASN A 45 -0.84 -10.67 6.29
N GLY A 46 -0.76 -9.78 5.28
CA GLY A 46 -1.94 -9.27 4.61
C GLY A 46 -2.79 -8.34 5.47
N GLN A 47 -2.21 -7.76 6.52
CA GLN A 47 -2.89 -6.81 7.39
C GLN A 47 -2.79 -5.40 6.83
N ILE A 48 -3.83 -4.62 7.09
CA ILE A 48 -3.80 -3.17 6.96
C ILE A 48 -3.48 -2.59 8.34
N TRP A 49 -2.50 -1.71 8.41
CA TRP A 49 -2.10 -1.01 9.63
C TRP A 49 -2.52 0.45 9.55
N GLN A 50 -3.18 0.95 10.58
CA GLN A 50 -3.62 2.33 10.73
C GLN A 50 -3.19 2.86 12.09
N GLU A 51 -2.23 3.78 12.10
CA GLU A 51 -1.82 4.52 13.30
C GLU A 51 -1.50 3.64 14.54
N GLY A 52 -1.04 2.40 14.34
CA GLY A 52 -0.75 1.43 15.39
C GLY A 52 -1.75 0.27 15.51
N ASP A 53 -2.92 0.39 14.88
CA ASP A 53 -3.95 -0.66 14.88
C ASP A 53 -3.84 -1.55 13.65
N ALA A 54 -3.92 -2.87 13.85
CA ALA A 54 -3.95 -3.85 12.77
C ALA A 54 -5.39 -4.24 12.42
N ILE A 55 -5.70 -4.23 11.13
CA ILE A 55 -6.96 -4.69 10.54
C ILE A 55 -6.64 -5.96 9.76
N GLU A 56 -7.20 -7.07 10.22
CA GLU A 56 -6.96 -8.41 9.67
C GLU A 56 -7.95 -8.77 8.56
N GLY A 57 -7.63 -9.82 7.78
CA GLY A 57 -8.54 -10.39 6.79
C GLY A 57 -8.53 -9.70 5.42
N TYR A 58 -7.70 -8.67 5.19
CA TYR A 58 -7.56 -8.07 3.86
C TYR A 58 -6.87 -9.04 2.87
N GLY A 59 -5.90 -9.79 3.38
CA GLY A 59 -5.18 -10.86 2.67
C GLY A 59 -3.86 -10.36 2.08
N SER A 60 -2.87 -11.25 1.98
CA SER A 60 -1.52 -10.91 1.49
C SER A 60 -1.49 -10.66 0.00
N PHE A 61 -0.56 -9.80 -0.44
CA PHE A 61 -0.21 -9.68 -1.85
C PHE A 61 1.13 -10.36 -2.19
N ARG A 62 1.23 -10.83 -3.42
CA ARG A 62 2.28 -11.68 -3.94
C ARG A 62 3.05 -10.99 -5.05
N LEU A 63 4.08 -11.67 -5.52
CA LEU A 63 4.84 -11.27 -6.68
C LEU A 63 3.97 -11.40 -7.92
N GLY A 64 4.15 -10.49 -8.87
CA GLY A 64 3.36 -10.31 -10.07
C GLY A 64 2.12 -9.45 -9.85
N GLU A 65 1.63 -9.36 -8.62
CA GLU A 65 0.42 -8.61 -8.32
C GLU A 65 0.69 -7.10 -8.30
N THR A 66 -0.33 -6.38 -8.74
CA THR A 66 -0.44 -4.92 -8.69
C THR A 66 -1.20 -4.53 -7.45
N VAL A 67 -0.53 -3.84 -6.53
CA VAL A 67 -1.18 -3.24 -5.36
C VAL A 67 -1.33 -1.75 -5.55
N GLY A 68 -2.47 -1.22 -5.12
CA GLY A 68 -2.80 0.18 -5.24
C GLY A 68 -3.11 0.83 -3.91
N CYS A 69 -2.96 2.15 -3.88
CA CYS A 69 -3.41 3.00 -2.78
C CYS A 69 -4.16 4.18 -3.38
N SER A 70 -5.37 4.44 -2.88
CA SER A 70 -6.17 5.60 -3.25
C SER A 70 -6.46 6.43 -2.01
N VAL A 71 -6.32 7.75 -2.17
CA VAL A 71 -6.65 8.75 -1.15
C VAL A 71 -7.69 9.69 -1.73
N ASP A 72 -8.86 9.71 -1.11
CA ASP A 72 -9.84 10.76 -1.28
C ASP A 72 -9.63 11.79 -0.16
N ILE A 73 -9.11 12.95 -0.55
CA ILE A 73 -8.79 14.04 0.38
C ILE A 73 -10.07 14.72 0.87
N ALA A 74 -11.15 14.73 0.07
CA ALA A 74 -12.39 15.41 0.42
C ALA A 74 -13.17 14.63 1.50
N SER A 75 -13.26 13.32 1.36
CA SER A 75 -13.92 12.46 2.35
C SER A 75 -12.98 11.98 3.47
N GLY A 76 -11.65 12.17 3.32
CA GLY A 76 -10.65 11.66 4.26
C GLY A 76 -10.59 10.14 4.29
N ILE A 77 -11.07 9.48 3.23
CA ILE A 77 -11.11 8.03 3.08
C ILE A 77 -9.88 7.54 2.29
N ARG A 78 -9.26 6.48 2.80
CA ARG A 78 -8.31 5.65 2.07
C ARG A 78 -8.88 4.31 1.75
N LEU A 79 -8.37 3.77 0.66
CA LEU A 79 -8.46 2.35 0.37
C LEU A 79 -7.16 1.85 -0.23
N PHE A 80 -6.83 0.62 0.10
CA PHE A 80 -5.87 -0.15 -0.67
C PHE A 80 -6.63 -0.95 -1.74
N THR A 81 -5.91 -1.38 -2.78
CA THR A 81 -6.43 -2.32 -3.77
C THR A 81 -5.41 -3.39 -4.07
N ARG A 82 -5.89 -4.57 -4.45
CA ARG A 82 -5.07 -5.67 -4.97
C ARG A 82 -5.66 -6.11 -6.30
N GLU A 83 -4.82 -6.17 -7.32
CA GLU A 83 -5.23 -6.50 -8.69
C GLU A 83 -6.39 -5.63 -9.21
N GLY A 84 -6.44 -4.37 -8.77
CA GLY A 84 -7.50 -3.42 -9.15
C GLY A 84 -8.84 -3.64 -8.44
N VAL A 85 -8.90 -4.54 -7.46
CA VAL A 85 -10.08 -4.80 -6.63
C VAL A 85 -9.87 -4.18 -5.25
N ARG A 86 -10.88 -3.48 -4.74
CA ARG A 86 -10.92 -3.04 -3.33
C ARG A 86 -11.70 -4.08 -2.52
N ASN A 87 -11.34 -4.28 -1.26
CA ASN A 87 -12.17 -5.05 -0.34
C ASN A 87 -13.08 -4.10 0.43
N GLU A 88 -14.38 -4.36 0.43
CA GLU A 88 -15.33 -3.57 1.21
C GLU A 88 -15.10 -3.77 2.72
N GLY A 89 -15.34 -2.73 3.52
CA GLY A 89 -15.16 -2.77 4.97
C GLY A 89 -13.75 -2.45 5.48
N PHE A 90 -12.79 -2.19 4.58
CA PHE A 90 -11.41 -1.85 4.93
C PHE A 90 -11.06 -0.37 4.67
N ASP A 91 -12.08 0.48 4.56
CA ASP A 91 -11.90 1.91 4.36
C ASP A 91 -11.26 2.56 5.60
N LEU A 92 -10.12 3.22 5.39
CA LEU A 92 -9.40 3.92 6.44
C LEU A 92 -9.90 5.36 6.53
N LYS A 93 -10.16 5.84 7.74
CA LYS A 93 -10.74 7.16 8.01
C LYS A 93 -9.74 8.10 8.66
N GLY A 94 -10.05 9.40 8.61
CA GLY A 94 -9.33 10.43 9.38
C GLY A 94 -8.05 10.93 8.72
N ILE A 95 -7.89 10.68 7.42
CA ILE A 95 -6.69 11.08 6.69
C ILE A 95 -6.72 12.56 6.40
N LYS A 96 -5.69 13.26 6.86
CA LYS A 96 -5.55 14.71 6.72
C LYS A 96 -4.09 15.11 6.60
N GLY A 97 -3.87 16.30 6.05
CA GLY A 97 -2.55 16.90 5.94
C GLY A 97 -1.76 16.48 4.70
N ARG A 98 -0.48 16.82 4.69
CA ARG A 98 0.44 16.51 3.58
C ARG A 98 1.02 15.11 3.77
N LEU A 99 0.79 14.26 2.79
CA LEU A 99 1.13 12.84 2.85
C LEU A 99 2.01 12.46 1.68
N TYR A 100 2.84 11.45 1.89
CA TYR A 100 3.82 10.97 0.94
C TYR A 100 3.58 9.48 0.69
N PRO A 101 3.61 9.02 -0.58
CA PRO A 101 3.61 7.59 -0.87
C PRO A 101 4.89 6.96 -0.32
N VAL A 102 4.74 5.79 0.27
CA VAL A 102 5.83 5.01 0.85
C VAL A 102 5.78 3.61 0.27
N VAL A 103 6.94 3.10 -0.11
CA VAL A 103 7.14 1.71 -0.52
C VAL A 103 8.32 1.18 0.29
N LEU A 104 8.16 0.00 0.89
CA LEU A 104 9.17 -0.59 1.76
C LEU A 104 9.39 -2.08 1.48
N PHE A 105 10.65 -2.49 1.62
CA PHE A 105 11.11 -3.88 1.52
C PHE A 105 11.96 -4.21 2.74
N ARG A 106 11.70 -5.36 3.34
CA ARG A 106 12.49 -5.89 4.45
C ARG A 106 12.93 -7.31 4.12
N GLY A 107 14.18 -7.65 4.40
CA GLY A 107 14.71 -9.00 4.23
C GLY A 107 15.06 -9.38 2.78
N TYR A 108 15.21 -8.39 1.90
CA TYR A 108 15.62 -8.58 0.50
C TYR A 108 17.06 -8.09 0.30
N THR A 109 17.81 -8.77 -0.55
CA THR A 109 19.07 -8.24 -1.09
C THR A 109 18.76 -7.26 -2.24
N PRO A 110 19.63 -6.28 -2.54
CA PRO A 110 19.38 -5.30 -3.60
C PRO A 110 19.01 -5.89 -4.96
N ASP A 111 19.58 -7.04 -5.32
CA ASP A 111 19.37 -7.68 -6.63
C ASP A 111 18.18 -8.66 -6.65
N SER A 112 17.49 -8.84 -5.51
CA SER A 112 16.44 -9.85 -5.37
C SER A 112 15.02 -9.34 -5.62
N LEU A 113 14.84 -8.02 -5.76
CA LEU A 113 13.52 -7.42 -5.89
C LEU A 113 13.54 -6.18 -6.79
N GLU A 114 12.57 -6.11 -7.69
CA GLU A 114 12.28 -4.92 -8.49
C GLU A 114 10.84 -4.46 -8.26
N ILE A 115 10.65 -3.14 -8.21
CA ILE A 115 9.35 -2.48 -8.15
C ILE A 115 9.24 -1.43 -9.24
N GLU A 116 8.09 -1.44 -9.90
CA GLU A 116 7.67 -0.37 -10.78
C GLU A 116 6.50 0.38 -10.13
N THR A 117 6.61 1.69 -9.98
CA THR A 117 5.54 2.56 -9.48
C THR A 117 4.93 3.38 -10.60
N ASN A 118 3.61 3.50 -10.60
CA ASN A 118 2.87 4.40 -11.48
C ASN A 118 2.12 5.42 -10.62
N PHE A 119 2.51 6.69 -10.76
CA PHE A 119 1.96 7.82 -10.01
C PHE A 119 1.01 8.70 -10.83
N THR A 120 0.95 8.48 -12.15
CA THR A 120 0.28 9.43 -13.07
C THR A 120 -0.80 8.78 -13.93
N GLY A 121 -0.76 7.48 -14.13
CA GLY A 121 -1.65 6.77 -15.04
C GLY A 121 -1.37 7.05 -16.53
N LYS A 122 -0.32 7.82 -16.87
CA LYS A 122 -0.09 8.31 -18.24
C LYS A 122 0.51 7.24 -19.15
N GLU A 123 1.53 6.52 -18.69
CA GLU A 123 2.19 5.46 -19.47
C GLU A 123 1.38 4.16 -19.47
N ARG A 124 0.70 3.88 -18.35
CA ARG A 124 -0.25 2.78 -18.20
C ARG A 124 -1.43 3.22 -17.34
N PRO A 125 -2.68 2.85 -17.69
CA PRO A 125 -3.83 3.12 -16.85
C PRO A 125 -3.69 2.47 -15.48
N PHE A 126 -4.24 3.10 -14.45
CA PHE A 126 -4.34 2.48 -13.13
C PHE A 126 -5.20 1.22 -13.20
N LYS A 127 -4.80 0.17 -12.50
CA LYS A 127 -5.59 -1.06 -12.46
C LYS A 127 -6.92 -0.88 -11.72
N TYR A 128 -6.95 -0.03 -10.70
CA TYR A 128 -8.17 0.39 -10.01
C TYR A 128 -8.71 1.71 -10.58
N VAL A 129 -10.02 1.75 -10.83
CA VAL A 129 -10.74 2.97 -11.25
C VAL A 129 -11.90 3.18 -10.29
N PRO A 130 -11.91 4.27 -9.50
CA PRO A 130 -13.03 4.58 -8.60
C PRO A 130 -14.36 4.70 -9.36
N GLY A 131 -15.45 4.22 -8.76
CA GLY A 131 -16.81 4.37 -9.31
C GLY A 131 -17.15 3.43 -10.49
N VAL A 132 -16.20 2.61 -10.94
CA VAL A 132 -16.45 1.56 -11.93
C VAL A 132 -16.55 0.23 -11.20
N ALA A 133 -17.77 -0.32 -11.09
CA ALA A 133 -17.96 -1.67 -10.57
C ALA A 133 -17.28 -2.68 -11.51
N ARG A 134 -16.56 -3.65 -10.94
CA ARG A 134 -15.94 -4.77 -11.65
C ARG A 134 -16.41 -6.08 -11.06
#